data_AF-A0A9D5U057-F1
#
_entry.id   AF-A0A9D5U057-F1
#
_cell.length_a   1.000
_cell.length_b   1.000
_cell.length_c   1.000
_cell.angle_alpha   90.00
_cell.angle_beta   90.00
_cell.angle_gamma   90.00
#
_symmetry.space_group_name_H-M   'P 1'
#
loop_
_entity.id
_entity.type
_entity.pdbx_description
1 polymer ?
#
loop_
_entity_poly.entity_id
_entity_poly.type
_entity_poly.pdbx_seq_one_letter_code
_entity_poly.pdbx_strand_id
1 'polypeptide(L)'
;MANQLKMAMKQAILALAQRGWSHRRIAQELDVHRETVARYVRLAGDEAKPAKVTLGADATEGPKPAKVTAGTEAAVGSKPAKVPPGNPAAQSRCEPFREVIQKKLDLGLSAQRIYQDLVVEQGLTASYCSVKRFVRRLGKDSTLPFRRMECEPGHEAQVDFGSL
;
A
#
# COMPACT_ATOMS: atom_id res chain seq x y z
N MET A 1 11.85 21.09 13.41
CA MET A 1 11.19 21.09 14.74
C MET A 1 10.03 20.10 14.71
N ALA A 2 9.77 19.35 15.79
CA ALA A 2 8.72 18.32 15.80
C ALA A 2 7.38 18.90 16.29
N ASN A 3 6.35 18.83 15.44
CA ASN A 3 5.00 19.28 15.80
C ASN A 3 4.32 18.27 16.75
N GLN A 4 4.44 18.50 18.06
CA GLN A 4 3.83 17.69 19.11
C GLN A 4 2.75 18.47 19.87
N LEU A 5 1.65 17.79 20.24
CA LEU A 5 0.62 18.37 21.10
C LEU A 5 1.13 18.51 22.54
N LYS A 6 0.78 19.63 23.19
CA LYS A 6 0.97 19.84 24.64
C LYS A 6 0.29 18.73 25.44
N MET A 7 0.87 18.35 26.59
CA MET A 7 0.36 17.24 27.41
C MET A 7 -1.11 17.42 27.85
N ALA A 8 -1.50 18.65 28.22
CA ALA A 8 -2.89 18.98 28.53
C ALA A 8 -3.87 18.65 27.39
N MET A 9 -3.48 18.88 26.13
CA MET A 9 -4.30 18.57 24.96
C MET A 9 -4.42 17.05 24.73
N LYS A 10 -3.35 16.28 24.99
CA LYS A 10 -3.40 14.81 24.97
C LYS A 10 -4.36 14.28 26.04
N GLN A 11 -4.28 14.82 27.27
CA GLN A 11 -5.17 14.45 28.37
C GLN A 11 -6.64 14.79 28.06
N ALA A 12 -6.92 15.95 27.47
CA ALA A 12 -8.27 16.33 27.03
C ALA A 12 -8.83 15.35 25.98
N ILE A 13 -8.03 14.94 24.98
CA ILE A 13 -8.41 13.93 23.99
C ILE A 13 -8.81 12.61 24.67
N LEU A 14 -7.99 12.12 25.62
CA LEU A 14 -8.25 10.85 26.31
C LEU A 14 -9.48 10.93 27.21
N ALA A 15 -9.65 12.02 27.98
CA ALA A 15 -10.81 12.22 28.84
C ALA A 15 -12.13 12.31 28.06
N LEU A 16 -12.14 12.98 26.89
CA LEU A 16 -13.32 13.03 26.03
C LEU A 16 -13.61 11.68 25.35
N ALA A 17 -12.58 10.93 24.96
CA ALA A 17 -12.75 9.58 24.40
C ALA A 17 -13.30 8.59 25.45
N GLN A 18 -12.83 8.66 26.70
CA GLN A 18 -13.38 7.87 27.82
C GLN A 18 -14.84 8.20 28.12
N ARG A 19 -15.28 9.45 27.88
CA ARG A 19 -16.70 9.87 27.94
C ARG A 19 -17.52 9.41 26.73
N GLY A 20 -16.98 8.56 25.85
CA GLY A 20 -17.69 8.01 24.69
C GLY A 20 -17.91 9.00 23.54
N TRP A 21 -17.21 10.14 23.51
CA TRP A 21 -17.36 11.11 22.41
C TRP A 21 -16.72 10.58 21.12
N SER A 22 -17.40 10.78 19.98
CA SER A 22 -16.85 10.38 18.68
C SER A 22 -15.60 11.19 18.32
N HIS A 23 -14.62 10.54 17.67
CA HIS A 23 -13.37 11.21 17.27
C HIS A 23 -13.61 12.47 16.41
N ARG A 24 -14.69 12.51 15.62
CA ARG A 24 -15.08 13.68 14.82
C ARG A 24 -15.49 14.86 15.70
N ARG A 25 -16.26 14.61 16.77
CA ARG A 25 -16.69 15.65 17.72
C ARG A 25 -15.50 16.18 18.52
N ILE A 26 -14.64 15.30 19.03
CA ILE A 26 -13.41 15.68 19.75
C ILE A 26 -12.48 16.54 18.86
N ALA A 27 -12.36 16.20 17.58
CA ALA A 27 -11.56 16.95 16.62
C ALA A 27 -12.07 18.38 16.39
N GLN A 28 -13.40 18.57 16.37
CA GLN A 28 -14.03 19.88 16.22
C GLN A 28 -13.93 20.71 17.52
N GLU A 29 -14.11 20.09 18.68
CA GLU A 29 -14.07 20.76 19.99
C GLU A 29 -12.67 21.28 20.35
N LEU A 30 -11.62 20.51 20.04
CA LEU A 30 -10.24 20.83 20.42
C LEU A 30 -9.43 21.51 19.30
N ASP A 31 -10.03 21.74 18.14
CA ASP A 31 -9.37 22.16 16.89
C ASP A 31 -8.11 21.32 16.54
N VAL A 32 -8.28 19.99 16.56
CA VAL A 32 -7.22 19.01 16.30
C VAL A 32 -7.66 18.05 15.20
N HIS A 33 -6.79 17.82 14.20
CA HIS A 33 -7.09 16.90 13.11
C HIS A 33 -7.53 15.51 13.61
N ARG A 34 -8.64 14.98 13.06
CA ARG A 34 -9.30 13.72 13.49
C ARG A 34 -8.36 12.50 13.57
N GLU A 35 -7.35 12.42 12.72
CA GLU A 35 -6.39 11.32 12.72
C GLU A 35 -5.41 11.41 13.89
N THR A 36 -5.10 12.62 14.35
CA THR A 36 -4.31 12.87 15.56
C THR A 36 -5.07 12.39 16.80
N VAL A 37 -6.36 12.71 16.90
CA VAL A 37 -7.27 12.17 17.94
C VAL A 37 -7.27 10.64 17.89
N ALA A 38 -7.55 10.04 16.73
CA ALA A 38 -7.56 8.59 16.56
C ALA A 38 -6.20 7.91 16.79
N ARG A 39 -5.07 8.64 16.66
CA ARG A 39 -3.74 8.13 17.01
C ARG A 39 -3.55 8.06 18.52
N TYR A 40 -3.88 9.13 19.26
CA TYR A 40 -3.72 9.14 20.72
C TYR A 40 -4.66 8.17 21.44
N VAL A 41 -5.91 8.03 20.98
CA VAL A 41 -6.85 7.04 21.55
C VAL A 41 -6.34 5.61 21.36
N ARG A 42 -5.75 5.29 20.20
CA ARG A 42 -5.12 3.98 19.96
C ARG A 42 -3.91 3.74 20.86
N LEU A 43 -2.97 4.71 20.91
CA LEU A 43 -1.76 4.59 21.73
C LEU A 43 -2.08 4.34 23.21
N ALA A 44 -3.07 5.04 23.78
CA ALA A 44 -3.49 4.80 25.16
C ALA A 44 -4.12 3.40 25.37
N GLY A 45 -4.82 2.86 24.36
CA GLY A 45 -5.35 1.48 24.40
C GLY A 45 -4.30 0.38 24.24
N ASP A 46 -3.13 0.72 23.69
CA ASP A 46 -1.97 -0.17 23.61
C ASP A 46 -1.08 -0.06 24.86
N GLU A 47 -0.88 1.14 25.41
CA GLU A 47 -0.20 1.36 26.71
C GLU A 47 -0.94 0.71 27.89
N ALA A 48 -2.28 0.62 27.83
CA ALA A 48 -3.09 -0.05 28.85
C ALA A 48 -2.96 -1.60 28.85
N LYS A 49 -2.19 -2.19 27.94
CA LYS A 49 -1.87 -3.62 27.90
C LYS A 49 -0.41 -3.83 28.31
N PRO A 50 -0.09 -3.89 29.61
CA PRO A 50 1.28 -4.12 30.06
C PRO A 50 1.78 -5.46 29.51
N ALA A 51 2.85 -5.43 28.73
CA ALA A 51 3.56 -6.63 28.31
C ALA A 51 4.13 -7.30 29.58
N LYS A 52 3.60 -8.48 29.91
CA LYS A 52 4.04 -9.27 31.06
C LYS A 52 5.42 -9.89 30.79
N VAL A 53 6.47 -9.07 30.91
CA VAL A 53 7.86 -9.55 30.89
C VAL A 53 8.12 -10.28 32.21
N THR A 54 8.58 -11.52 32.12
CA THR A 54 8.96 -12.36 33.27
C THR A 54 10.41 -12.83 33.08
N LEU A 55 11.23 -12.71 34.13
CA LEU A 55 12.68 -12.95 34.10
C LEU A 55 13.13 -13.44 35.50
N GLY A 56 13.65 -14.69 35.61
CA GLY A 56 14.13 -15.35 36.85
C GLY A 56 13.00 -15.82 37.80
N ALA A 57 12.77 -17.13 38.06
CA ALA A 57 13.55 -18.09 38.86
C ALA A 57 13.57 -17.71 40.37
N ASP A 58 13.16 -18.55 41.33
CA ASP A 58 13.28 -20.01 41.46
C ASP A 58 11.97 -20.79 41.83
N ALA A 59 12.08 -22.13 41.93
CA ALA A 59 11.02 -23.13 42.14
C ALA A 59 10.41 -23.13 43.58
N THR A 60 9.29 -23.78 43.91
CA THR A 60 8.52 -24.89 43.30
C THR A 60 6.98 -24.59 43.35
N GLU A 61 5.99 -25.41 42.98
CA GLU A 61 5.95 -26.81 42.50
C GLU A 61 4.82 -27.07 41.45
N GLY A 62 3.82 -27.93 41.72
CA GLY A 62 2.69 -28.27 40.83
C GLY A 62 1.51 -28.94 41.57
N PRO A 63 0.50 -29.54 40.88
CA PRO A 63 0.47 -29.86 39.44
C PRO A 63 -0.77 -29.45 38.60
N LYS A 64 -0.50 -29.44 37.29
CA LYS A 64 -1.32 -29.56 36.04
C LYS A 64 -2.64 -30.40 36.10
N PRO A 65 -3.61 -30.21 35.16
CA PRO A 65 -3.47 -30.50 33.71
C PRO A 65 -3.70 -29.27 32.79
N ALA A 66 -2.91 -28.96 31.77
CA ALA A 66 -2.32 -29.74 30.66
C ALA A 66 -3.24 -29.94 29.44
N LYS A 67 -3.00 -29.15 28.38
CA LYS A 67 -3.01 -29.64 26.99
C LYS A 67 -1.91 -28.91 26.20
N VAL A 68 -1.10 -29.66 25.45
CA VAL A 68 0.15 -29.20 24.82
C VAL A 68 0.27 -29.79 23.42
N THR A 69 0.64 -28.95 22.45
CA THR A 69 1.34 -29.24 21.17
C THR A 69 1.87 -27.89 20.68
N ALA A 70 3.17 -27.51 20.73
CA ALA A 70 4.38 -28.11 20.14
C ALA A 70 4.31 -28.19 18.59
N GLY A 71 5.23 -27.63 17.79
CA GLY A 71 6.48 -26.89 18.08
C GLY A 71 6.77 -25.78 17.01
N THR A 72 7.77 -24.90 17.19
CA THR A 72 9.15 -24.99 16.61
C THR A 72 9.18 -25.16 15.07
N GLU A 73 9.79 -24.33 14.23
CA GLU A 73 10.67 -23.15 14.37
C GLU A 73 10.51 -22.19 13.14
N ALA A 74 10.77 -20.89 13.29
CA ALA A 74 11.11 -19.94 12.21
C ALA A 74 11.51 -18.59 12.82
N ALA A 75 12.80 -18.23 12.84
CA ALA A 75 13.47 -17.47 11.77
C ALA A 75 13.13 -15.96 11.75
N VAL A 76 14.18 -15.14 11.80
CA VAL A 76 14.14 -13.68 11.80
C VAL A 76 13.39 -13.15 10.56
N GLY A 77 12.27 -12.48 10.77
CA GLY A 77 11.44 -11.90 9.72
C GLY A 77 11.12 -10.44 9.98
N SER A 78 11.88 -9.54 9.35
CA SER A 78 11.60 -8.09 9.32
C SER A 78 10.15 -7.85 8.91
N LYS A 79 9.31 -7.30 9.81
CA LYS A 79 7.89 -7.05 9.53
C LYS A 79 7.77 -6.12 8.31
N PRO A 80 7.31 -6.60 7.12
CA PRO A 80 7.10 -5.70 6.01
C PRO A 80 5.92 -4.78 6.35
N ALA A 81 6.01 -3.51 5.94
CA ALA A 81 4.88 -2.60 6.07
C ALA A 81 3.67 -3.22 5.35
N LYS A 82 2.56 -3.44 6.07
CA LYS A 82 1.28 -3.83 5.47
C LYS A 82 0.77 -2.66 4.62
N VAL A 83 1.24 -2.59 3.39
CA VAL A 83 0.54 -1.85 2.33
C VAL A 83 -0.84 -2.50 2.25
N PRO A 84 -1.95 -1.77 2.45
CA PRO A 84 -3.26 -2.37 2.31
C PRO A 84 -3.40 -2.88 0.88
N PRO A 85 -3.81 -4.15 0.64
CA PRO A 85 -4.04 -4.64 -0.70
C PRO A 85 -5.07 -3.73 -1.36
N GLY A 86 -4.65 -3.04 -2.43
CA GLY A 86 -5.53 -2.09 -3.12
C GLY A 86 -6.78 -2.81 -3.58
N ASN A 87 -7.95 -2.30 -3.21
CA ASN A 87 -9.24 -2.98 -3.41
C ASN A 87 -9.39 -3.45 -4.88
N PRO A 88 -9.33 -4.77 -5.16
CA PRO A 88 -9.40 -5.27 -6.53
C PRO A 88 -10.80 -5.13 -7.13
N ALA A 89 -11.84 -4.95 -6.29
CA ALA A 89 -13.23 -4.86 -6.68
C ALA A 89 -13.68 -3.43 -7.07
N ALA A 90 -12.81 -2.42 -6.94
CA ALA A 90 -13.07 -1.11 -7.52
C ALA A 90 -12.84 -1.15 -9.04
N GLN A 91 -13.80 -1.75 -9.77
CA GLN A 91 -13.85 -1.72 -11.23
C GLN A 91 -13.61 -0.28 -11.72
N SER A 92 -12.73 -0.12 -12.70
CA SER A 92 -12.41 1.24 -13.13
C SER A 92 -13.62 1.83 -13.85
N ARG A 93 -13.81 3.16 -13.81
CA ARG A 93 -14.80 3.83 -14.67
C ARG A 93 -14.49 3.67 -16.17
N CYS A 94 -13.37 3.05 -16.52
CA CYS A 94 -12.93 2.73 -17.87
C CYS A 94 -13.21 1.27 -18.27
N GLU A 95 -13.71 0.41 -17.36
CA GLU A 95 -14.00 -1.00 -17.64
C GLU A 95 -15.05 -1.21 -18.76
N PRO A 96 -16.17 -0.43 -18.83
CA PRO A 96 -17.10 -0.51 -19.96
C PRO A 96 -16.46 -0.19 -21.31
N PHE A 97 -15.37 0.57 -21.30
CA PHE A 97 -14.65 1.04 -22.48
C PHE A 97 -13.41 0.20 -22.80
N ARG A 98 -13.23 -0.93 -22.09
CA ARG A 98 -12.02 -1.76 -22.16
C ARG A 98 -11.69 -2.22 -23.57
N GLU A 99 -12.67 -2.70 -24.33
CA GLU A 99 -12.44 -3.17 -25.70
C GLU A 99 -12.00 -2.06 -26.65
N VAL A 100 -12.59 -0.86 -26.53
CA VAL A 100 -12.25 0.28 -27.38
C VAL A 100 -10.89 0.86 -26.98
N ILE A 101 -10.58 0.89 -25.68
CA ILE A 101 -9.24 1.22 -25.20
C ILE A 101 -8.21 0.22 -25.75
N GLN A 102 -8.49 -1.08 -25.69
CA GLN A 102 -7.58 -2.10 -26.20
C GLN A 102 -7.34 -1.93 -27.70
N LYS A 103 -8.39 -1.85 -28.53
CA LYS A 103 -8.27 -1.60 -29.98
C LYS A 103 -7.44 -0.35 -30.31
N LYS A 104 -7.63 0.74 -29.55
CA LYS A 104 -6.86 1.99 -29.76
C LYS A 104 -5.41 1.91 -29.23
N LEU A 105 -5.15 1.07 -28.22
CA LEU A 105 -3.82 0.78 -27.68
C LEU A 105 -3.04 -0.15 -28.64
N ASP A 106 -3.69 -1.15 -29.23
CA ASP A 106 -3.12 -2.04 -30.25
C ASP A 106 -2.73 -1.27 -31.52
N LEU A 107 -3.47 -0.20 -31.86
CA LEU A 107 -3.11 0.79 -32.90
C LEU A 107 -1.96 1.73 -32.50
N GLY A 108 -1.35 1.56 -31.32
CA GLY A 108 -0.23 2.36 -30.83
C GLY A 108 -0.59 3.80 -30.41
N LEU A 109 -1.88 4.13 -30.25
CA LEU A 109 -2.29 5.49 -29.92
C LEU A 109 -1.89 5.90 -28.49
N SER A 110 -1.50 7.16 -28.32
CA SER A 110 -1.12 7.68 -27.02
C SER A 110 -2.30 7.69 -26.04
N ALA A 111 -2.04 7.46 -24.75
CA ALA A 111 -3.09 7.47 -23.72
C ALA A 111 -3.89 8.79 -23.66
N GLN A 112 -3.30 9.90 -24.11
CA GLN A 112 -3.98 11.20 -24.24
C GLN A 112 -4.95 11.21 -25.42
N ARG A 113 -4.56 10.63 -26.58
CA ARG A 113 -5.45 10.51 -27.73
C ARG A 113 -6.62 9.57 -27.44
N ILE A 114 -6.34 8.41 -26.85
CA ILE A 114 -7.36 7.46 -26.37
C ILE A 114 -8.37 8.18 -25.45
N TYR A 115 -7.89 9.01 -24.51
CA TYR A 115 -8.76 9.81 -23.64
C TYR A 115 -9.62 10.82 -24.41
N GLN A 116 -9.05 11.59 -25.34
CA GLN A 116 -9.78 12.56 -26.16
C GLN A 116 -10.90 11.87 -26.96
N ASP A 117 -10.57 10.78 -27.66
CA ASP A 117 -11.55 10.07 -28.48
C ASP A 117 -12.66 9.43 -27.60
N LEU A 118 -12.35 8.94 -26.40
CA LEU A 118 -13.37 8.43 -25.46
C LEU A 118 -14.31 9.52 -24.92
N VAL A 119 -13.82 10.75 -24.74
CA VAL A 119 -14.66 11.88 -24.33
C VAL A 119 -15.60 12.28 -25.47
N VAL A 120 -15.11 12.30 -26.71
CA VAL A 120 -15.89 12.70 -27.90
C VAL A 120 -16.89 11.63 -28.34
N GLU A 121 -16.44 10.37 -28.48
CA GLU A 121 -17.27 9.29 -29.02
C GLU A 121 -18.20 8.67 -27.97
N GLN A 122 -17.80 8.67 -26.69
CA GLN A 122 -18.46 7.86 -25.64
C GLN A 122 -18.79 8.64 -24.35
N GLY A 123 -18.61 9.97 -24.34
CA GLY A 123 -19.02 10.83 -23.22
C GLY A 123 -18.30 10.54 -21.90
N LEU A 124 -17.07 10.01 -21.94
CA LEU A 124 -16.35 9.54 -20.75
C LEU A 124 -16.20 10.65 -19.68
N THR A 125 -16.90 10.49 -18.55
CA THR A 125 -16.81 11.41 -17.39
C THR A 125 -15.62 11.12 -16.46
N ALA A 126 -14.81 10.11 -16.75
CA ALA A 126 -13.61 9.80 -15.96
C ALA A 126 -12.46 10.74 -16.31
N SER A 127 -11.59 11.05 -15.35
CA SER A 127 -10.42 11.91 -15.60
C SER A 127 -9.36 11.21 -16.47
N TYR A 128 -8.56 11.98 -17.21
CA TYR A 128 -7.40 11.49 -17.97
C TYR A 128 -6.47 10.59 -17.13
N CYS A 129 -6.23 10.93 -15.87
CA CYS A 129 -5.44 10.11 -14.95
C CYS A 129 -6.02 8.69 -14.73
N SER A 130 -7.33 8.51 -14.86
CA SER A 130 -7.98 7.20 -14.80
C SER A 130 -7.65 6.37 -16.05
N VAL A 131 -7.83 6.95 -17.24
CA VAL A 131 -7.46 6.30 -18.52
C VAL A 131 -5.96 6.00 -18.58
N LYS A 132 -5.09 6.94 -18.20
CA LYS A 132 -3.64 6.74 -18.16
C LYS A 132 -3.24 5.60 -17.21
N ARG A 133 -3.90 5.45 -16.06
CA ARG A 133 -3.66 4.32 -15.13
C ARG A 133 -4.18 2.99 -15.69
N PHE A 134 -5.27 3.02 -16.43
CA PHE A 134 -5.88 1.84 -17.05
C PHE A 134 -5.06 1.33 -18.25
N VAL A 135 -4.69 2.20 -19.18
CA VAL A 135 -3.77 1.91 -20.31
C VAL A 135 -2.44 1.35 -19.80
N ARG A 136 -1.84 1.94 -18.74
CA ARG A 136 -0.61 1.42 -18.10
C ARG A 136 -0.80 0.12 -17.31
N ARG A 137 -2.03 -0.38 -17.16
CA ARG A 137 -2.30 -1.71 -16.60
C ARG A 137 -2.39 -2.75 -17.71
N LEU A 138 -3.01 -2.41 -18.84
CA LEU A 138 -3.11 -3.26 -20.03
C LEU A 138 -1.73 -3.45 -20.70
N GLY A 139 -0.96 -2.37 -20.88
CA GLY A 139 0.36 -2.42 -21.51
C GLY A 139 1.50 -2.97 -20.64
N LYS A 140 1.23 -3.82 -19.64
CA LYS A 140 2.25 -4.44 -18.78
C LYS A 140 2.69 -5.84 -19.22
N ASP A 141 1.90 -6.48 -20.08
CA ASP A 141 2.08 -7.91 -20.36
C ASP A 141 3.03 -8.19 -21.55
N SER A 142 3.54 -7.15 -22.22
CA SER A 142 4.56 -7.28 -23.27
C SER A 142 5.99 -7.31 -22.72
N THR A 143 6.35 -8.39 -22.02
CA THR A 143 7.77 -8.77 -21.90
C THR A 143 8.30 -9.04 -23.30
N LEU A 144 9.18 -8.16 -23.80
CA LEU A 144 9.85 -8.36 -25.09
C LEU A 144 10.61 -9.70 -25.06
N PRO A 145 10.32 -10.63 -26.00
CA PRO A 145 11.07 -11.88 -26.09
C PRO A 145 12.47 -11.58 -26.61
N PHE A 146 13.43 -11.46 -25.69
CA PHE A 146 14.85 -11.40 -26.08
C PHE A 146 15.29 -12.79 -26.53
N ARG A 147 15.97 -12.86 -27.68
CA ARG A 147 16.72 -14.06 -28.08
C ARG A 147 18.18 -13.81 -27.78
N ARG A 148 18.83 -14.79 -27.15
CA ARG A 148 20.28 -14.88 -27.17
C ARG A 148 20.69 -15.35 -28.56
N MET A 149 21.41 -14.51 -29.30
CA MET A 149 22.18 -14.98 -30.46
C MET A 149 23.41 -15.69 -29.89
N GLU A 150 23.63 -16.93 -30.28
CA GLU A 150 24.84 -17.67 -29.92
C GLU A 150 25.77 -17.65 -31.13
N CYS A 151 26.98 -17.16 -30.91
CA CYS A 151 28.02 -17.00 -31.92
C CYS A 151 29.25 -17.80 -31.49
N GLU A 152 29.88 -18.49 -32.44
CA GLU A 152 31.12 -19.23 -32.21
C GLU A 152 32.29 -18.27 -31.91
N PRO A 153 33.29 -18.70 -31.11
CA PRO A 153 34.47 -17.89 -30.82
C PRO A 153 35.15 -17.39 -32.11
N GLY A 154 35.31 -16.07 -32.22
CA GLY A 154 35.96 -15.41 -33.37
C GLY A 154 35.04 -15.07 -34.55
N HIS A 155 33.74 -15.37 -34.51
CA HIS A 155 32.78 -14.94 -35.55
C HIS A 155 32.21 -13.52 -35.35
N GLU A 156 32.45 -12.89 -34.20
CA GLU A 156 32.09 -11.50 -33.94
C GLU A 156 33.33 -10.60 -34.06
N ALA A 157 33.36 -9.74 -35.07
CA ALA A 157 34.43 -8.76 -35.27
C ALA A 157 34.03 -7.40 -34.67
N GLN A 158 34.94 -6.78 -33.90
CA GLN A 158 34.77 -5.42 -33.41
C GLN A 158 34.89 -4.43 -34.56
N VAL A 159 33.82 -3.67 -34.83
CA VAL A 159 33.82 -2.57 -35.79
C VAL A 159 34.10 -1.27 -35.03
N ASP A 160 35.35 -0.81 -35.07
CA ASP A 160 35.75 0.46 -34.45
C ASP A 160 35.29 1.64 -35.31
N PHE A 161 34.27 2.35 -34.84
CA PHE A 161 33.81 3.62 -35.43
C PHE A 161 34.67 4.81 -34.94
N GLY A 162 35.98 4.75 -35.23
CA GLY A 162 36.89 5.89 -35.06
C GLY A 162 36.86 6.78 -36.30
N SER A 163 36.25 7.96 -36.21
CA SER A 163 36.36 9.01 -37.24
C SER A 163 37.66 9.79 -37.10
N LEU A 164 38.35 9.99 -38.22
CA LEU A 164 39.43 10.99 -38.39
C LEU A 164 38.86 12.42 -38.37
#